data_AF-A0A8T3M5L2-F1
#
_entry.id   AF-A0A8T3M5L2-F1
#
_cell.length_a   1.000
_cell.length_b   1.000
_cell.length_c   1.000
_cell.angle_alpha   90.00
_cell.angle_beta   90.00
_cell.angle_gamma   90.00
#
_symmetry.space_group_name_H-M   'P 1'
#
loop_
_entity.id
_entity.type
_entity.pdbx_description
1 polymer ?
#
loop_
_entity_poly.entity_id
_entity_poly.type
_entity_poly.pdbx_seq_one_letter_code
_entity_poly.pdbx_strand_id
1 'polypeptide(L)' 'MTDPPPADGPSGEAGQASRPFSPGLEGVVAGETSLSFVDGERGRLIYRGYRIGDLVEHGTYPAVANLLWTG' A
#
# COMPACT_ATOMS: atom_id res chain seq x y z
N MET A 1 14.42 54.47 33.06
CA MET A 1 14.18 53.99 31.67
C MET A 1 15.31 53.03 31.31
N THR A 2 15.27 51.86 31.94
CA THR A 2 16.07 50.67 31.61
C THR A 2 15.49 49.53 32.43
N ASP A 3 14.41 48.93 31.93
CA ASP A 3 14.03 47.59 32.38
C ASP A 3 14.88 46.56 31.61
N PRO A 4 15.35 45.50 32.27
CA PRO A 4 16.06 44.41 31.64
C PRO A 4 15.13 43.59 30.71
N PRO A 5 15.65 42.96 29.66
CA PRO A 5 14.86 42.07 28.82
C PRO A 5 14.41 40.84 29.63
N PRO A 6 13.16 40.38 29.49
CA PRO A 6 12.71 39.16 30.15
C PRO A 6 13.44 37.94 29.57
N ALA A 7 14.01 37.14 30.47
CA ALA A 7 14.27 35.74 30.21
C ALA A 7 12.89 35.05 30.10
N ASP A 8 12.66 34.35 28.98
CA ASP A 8 11.87 33.10 28.90
C ASP A 8 11.56 32.81 27.42
N GLY A 9 12.45 32.07 26.77
CA GLY A 9 12.08 31.30 25.58
C GLY A 9 11.77 29.87 26.03
N PRO A 10 10.54 29.35 25.84
CA PRO A 10 10.26 27.95 26.14
C PRO A 10 11.11 27.07 25.23
N SER A 11 12.14 26.47 25.81
CA SER A 11 12.92 25.41 25.20
C SER A 11 12.18 24.10 25.44
N GLY A 12 11.69 23.49 24.36
CA GLY A 12 11.30 22.08 24.37
C GLY A 12 9.81 21.84 24.32
N GLU A 13 9.27 21.73 23.11
CA GLU A 13 8.29 20.68 22.84
C GLU A 13 8.74 20.00 21.54
N ALA A 14 9.21 18.76 21.69
CA ALA A 14 9.56 17.89 20.57
C ALA A 14 8.38 17.83 19.61
N GLY A 15 8.58 18.33 18.39
CA GLY A 15 7.63 18.19 17.30
C GLY A 15 7.25 16.72 17.18
N GLN A 16 6.05 16.38 17.64
CA GLN A 16 5.40 15.15 17.24
C GLN A 16 5.25 15.27 15.73
N ALA A 17 6.09 14.53 15.00
CA ALA A 17 5.93 14.37 13.57
C ALA A 17 4.55 13.75 13.37
N SER A 18 3.57 14.59 13.09
CA SER A 18 2.25 14.16 12.68
C SER A 18 2.48 13.36 11.41
N ARG A 19 2.42 12.02 11.52
CA ARG A 19 2.28 11.21 10.31
C ARG A 19 1.01 11.73 9.65
N PRO A 20 1.11 12.34 8.44
CA PRO A 20 -0.06 12.85 7.78
C PRO A 20 -1.06 11.70 7.67
N PHE A 21 -2.29 11.94 8.12
CA PHE A 21 -3.36 10.97 8.00
C PHE A 21 -3.58 10.68 6.51
N SER A 22 -3.17 9.50 6.07
CA SER A 22 -3.41 9.03 4.71
C SER A 22 -4.71 8.23 4.69
N PRO A 23 -5.74 8.68 3.95
CA PRO A 23 -6.97 7.92 3.82
C PRO A 23 -6.70 6.62 3.05
N GLY A 24 -7.00 5.47 3.66
CA GLY A 24 -6.87 4.16 3.02
C GLY A 24 -5.58 3.41 3.38
N LEU A 25 -5.08 2.60 2.45
CA LEU A 25 -3.90 1.73 2.62
C LEU A 25 -2.82 2.00 1.54
N GLU A 26 -2.88 3.15 0.89
CA GLU A 26 -1.88 3.52 -0.12
C GLU A 26 -0.48 3.55 0.51
N GLY A 27 0.45 2.79 -0.06
CA GLY A 27 1.82 2.63 0.47
C GLY A 27 1.95 1.69 1.68
N VAL A 28 0.88 1.06 2.15
CA VAL A 28 0.90 0.12 3.29
C VAL A 28 0.88 -1.32 2.80
N VAL A 29 1.88 -2.12 3.20
CA VAL A 29 1.90 -3.57 2.95
C VAL A 29 0.92 -4.23 3.92
N ALA A 30 -0.26 -4.61 3.42
CA ALA A 30 -1.32 -5.25 4.21
C ALA A 30 -1.08 -6.76 4.46
N GLY A 31 -0.23 -7.39 3.65
CA GLY A 31 0.11 -8.80 3.77
C GLY A 31 0.90 -9.31 2.56
N GLU A 32 1.52 -10.46 2.72
CA GLU A 32 2.22 -11.16 1.64
C GLU A 32 1.29 -12.21 1.03
N THR A 33 1.28 -12.30 -0.31
CA THR A 33 0.46 -13.28 -1.03
C THR A 33 1.16 -13.73 -2.31
N SER A 34 0.95 -14.98 -2.68
CA SER A 34 1.37 -15.57 -3.97
C SER A 34 0.20 -15.72 -4.95
N LEU A 35 -0.99 -15.21 -4.61
CA LEU A 35 -2.22 -15.37 -5.39
C LEU A 35 -2.20 -14.57 -6.69
N SER A 36 -1.93 -13.27 -6.59
CA SER A 36 -2.03 -12.35 -7.73
C SER A 36 -1.00 -11.24 -7.67
N PHE A 37 -0.70 -10.70 -8.85
CA PHE A 37 0.16 -9.53 -9.02
C PHE A 37 -0.51 -8.55 -9.98
N VAL A 38 -0.61 -7.30 -9.55
CA VAL A 38 -1.24 -6.21 -10.30
C VAL A 38 -0.20 -5.13 -10.54
N ASP A 39 0.07 -4.86 -11.80
CA ASP A 39 0.97 -3.80 -12.27
C ASP A 39 0.12 -2.82 -13.09
N GLY A 40 -0.36 -1.78 -12.42
CA GLY A 40 -1.25 -0.77 -13.00
C GLY A 40 -0.59 0.08 -14.07
N GLU A 41 0.72 0.34 -13.95
CA GLU A 41 1.47 1.15 -14.93
C GLU A 41 1.58 0.44 -16.27
N ARG A 42 1.79 -0.88 -16.25
CA ARG A 42 1.95 -1.70 -17.46
C ARG A 42 0.67 -2.44 -17.84
N GLY A 43 -0.43 -2.21 -17.13
CA GLY A 43 -1.75 -2.79 -17.38
C GLY A 43 -1.77 -4.32 -17.26
N ARG A 44 -1.01 -4.88 -16.31
CA ARG A 44 -0.86 -6.34 -16.17
C ARG A 44 -1.53 -6.85 -14.91
N LEU A 45 -2.35 -7.88 -15.11
CA LEU A 45 -2.97 -8.67 -14.07
C LEU A 45 -2.54 -10.12 -14.24
N ILE A 46 -1.90 -10.67 -13.21
CA ILE A 46 -1.34 -12.01 -13.18
C ILE A 46 -1.98 -12.77 -12.00
N TYR A 47 -2.42 -13.99 -12.24
CA TYR A 47 -2.93 -14.92 -11.23
C TYR A 47 -2.05 -16.18 -11.21
N ARG A 48 -1.46 -16.52 -10.07
CA ARG A 48 -0.58 -17.69 -9.89
C ARG A 48 0.50 -17.85 -10.99
N GLY A 49 1.02 -16.73 -11.50
CA GLY A 49 2.02 -16.69 -12.57
C GLY A 49 1.47 -16.62 -14.01
N TYR A 50 0.14 -16.78 -14.21
CA TYR A 50 -0.50 -16.69 -15.52
C TYR A 50 -1.12 -15.32 -15.76
N ARG A 51 -1.00 -14.76 -16.97
CA ARG A 51 -1.70 -13.52 -17.29
C ARG A 51 -3.20 -13.78 -17.40
N ILE A 52 -4.01 -12.81 -17.00
CA ILE A 52 -5.47 -12.92 -17.11
C ILE A 52 -5.94 -13.20 -18.53
N GLY A 53 -5.28 -12.64 -19.55
CA GLY A 53 -5.61 -12.91 -20.95
C GLY A 53 -5.48 -14.39 -21.32
N ASP A 54 -4.37 -15.01 -20.89
CA ASP A 54 -4.12 -16.43 -21.17
C ASP A 54 -5.16 -17.33 -20.47
N LEU A 55 -5.57 -16.96 -19.24
CA LEU A 55 -6.61 -17.65 -18.48
C LEU A 55 -8.02 -17.50 -19.08
N VAL A 56 -8.32 -16.35 -19.69
CA VAL A 56 -9.62 -16.10 -20.33
C VAL A 56 -9.71 -16.83 -21.68
N GLU A 57 -8.61 -16.88 -22.42
CA GLU A 57 -8.56 -17.51 -23.75
C GLU A 57 -8.58 -19.04 -23.67
N HIS A 58 -7.91 -19.63 -22.66
CA HIS A 58 -7.73 -21.09 -22.56
C HIS A 58 -8.47 -21.72 -21.39
N GLY A 59 -8.94 -20.92 -20.42
CA GLY A 59 -9.52 -21.39 -19.18
C GLY A 59 -11.04 -21.31 -19.17
N THR A 60 -11.63 -22.08 -18.26
CA THR A 60 -13.05 -21.96 -17.89
C THR A 60 -13.15 -21.42 -16.47
N TYR A 61 -14.28 -20.78 -16.14
CA TYR A 61 -14.48 -20.24 -14.79
C TYR A 61 -14.16 -21.24 -13.67
N PRO A 62 -14.63 -22.50 -13.69
CA PRO A 62 -14.31 -23.47 -12.63
C PRO A 62 -12.82 -23.81 -12.55
N ALA A 63 -12.13 -23.90 -13.70
CA ALA A 63 -10.70 -24.19 -13.72
C ALA A 63 -9.87 -23.05 -13.12
N VAL A 64 -10.22 -21.80 -13.46
CA VAL A 64 -9.57 -20.60 -12.91
C VAL A 64 -9.89 -20.45 -11.42
N ALA A 65 -11.13 -20.68 -11.01
CA ALA A 65 -11.51 -20.66 -9.59
C ALA A 65 -10.72 -21.71 -8.78
N ASN A 66 -10.58 -22.92 -9.32
CA ASN A 66 -9.77 -23.96 -8.68
C ASN A 66 -8.30 -23.56 -8.58
N LEU A 67 -7.71 -22.99 -9.64
CA LEU A 67 -6.33 -22.48 -9.62
C LEU A 67 -6.08 -21.46 -8.51
N LEU A 68 -7.05 -20.56 -8.26
CA LEU A 68 -6.93 -19.57 -7.19
C LEU A 68 -7.04 -20.22 -5.81
N TRP A 69 -7.95 -21.19 -5.66
CA TRP A 69 -8.24 -21.85 -4.39
C TRP A 69 -7.14 -22.82 -3.93
N THR A 70 -6.55 -23.60 -4.85
CA THR A 70 -5.62 -24.69 -4.49
C THR A 70 -4.14 -24.34 -4.62
N GLY A 71 -3.80 -23.22 -5.26
CA GLY A 71 -2.41 -22.84 -5.50
C GLY A 71 -1.61 -22.51 -4.24
#